data_AF-A0AA96V0R1-F1
#
_entry.id   AF-A0AA96V0R1-F1
#
_cell.length_a   1.000
_cell.length_b   1.000
_cell.length_c   1.000
_cell.angle_alpha   90.00
_cell.angle_beta   90.00
_cell.angle_gamma   90.00
#
_symmetry.space_group_name_H-M   'P 1'
#
loop_
_entity.id
_entity.type
_entity.pdbx_description
1 polymer ?
#
loop_
_entity_poly.entity_id
_entity_poly.type
_entity_poly.pdbx_seq_one_letter_code
_entity_poly.pdbx_strand_id
1 'polypeptide(L)'
;MIVYSTIQFGLQSGHLILLYLYFLFILPTVVFMSETLDNFNNKDDSVKIKKMVLAALFAALIAVGAYIKIPIGPIPITLQTFFVLLAAVTLGRNWGTVSVIVYLLVGFIGFPVFAGGNSGLGILFGPSGGYLYSFIIVAFLCGWLSDIFWKKARSKSAENISKKSANDSIIMFGIAVLGSIIILGVGTVHFAFSGSIPIGTAFLSGFVPFFAGDMIKSIAIGVVSPSIIKKVNFKNF
;
A
#
# COMPACT_ATOMS: atom_id res chain seq x y z
N MET A 1 18.81 -30.06 50.62
CA MET A 1 17.33 -30.12 50.56
C MET A 1 16.70 -28.72 50.48
N ILE A 2 17.18 -27.72 51.22
CA ILE A 2 16.60 -26.34 51.24
C ILE A 2 16.79 -25.57 49.91
N VAL A 3 17.90 -25.74 49.19
CA VAL A 3 18.15 -25.03 47.92
C VAL A 3 17.21 -25.48 46.80
N TYR A 4 16.84 -26.77 46.76
CA TYR A 4 15.92 -27.31 45.74
C TYR A 4 14.47 -26.84 45.95
N SER A 5 14.03 -26.67 47.21
CA SER A 5 12.69 -26.16 47.53
C SER A 5 12.52 -24.68 47.19
N THR A 6 13.57 -23.86 47.31
CA THR A 6 13.51 -22.43 46.96
C THR A 6 13.45 -22.19 45.45
N ILE A 7 14.10 -23.04 44.65
CA ILE A 7 14.08 -22.96 43.17
C ILE A 7 12.70 -23.37 42.61
N GLN A 8 12.07 -24.41 43.19
CA GLN A 8 10.71 -24.82 42.80
C GLN A 8 9.66 -23.76 43.15
N PHE A 9 9.79 -23.08 44.30
CA PHE A 9 8.91 -21.97 44.67
C PHE A 9 9.06 -20.79 43.70
N GLY A 10 10.29 -20.45 43.30
CA GLY A 10 10.59 -19.42 42.30
C GLY A 10 9.98 -19.70 40.92
N LEU A 11 10.05 -20.95 40.44
CA LEU A 11 9.45 -21.40 39.17
C LEU A 11 7.91 -21.35 39.20
N GLN A 12 7.29 -21.66 40.33
CA GLN A 12 5.83 -21.62 40.49
C GLN A 12 5.30 -20.16 40.59
N SER A 13 6.08 -19.25 41.19
CA SER A 13 5.78 -17.81 41.19
C SER A 13 5.99 -17.13 39.82
N GLY A 14 6.93 -17.61 38.99
CA GLY A 14 7.16 -17.08 37.64
C GLY A 14 5.97 -17.30 36.69
N HIS A 15 5.30 -18.46 36.78
CA HIS A 15 4.08 -18.72 36.03
C HIS A 15 2.91 -17.83 36.45
N LEU A 16 2.79 -17.53 37.74
CA LEU A 16 1.78 -16.59 38.25
C LEU A 16 2.04 -15.16 37.78
N ILE A 17 3.31 -14.73 37.73
CA ILE A 17 3.70 -13.41 37.18
C ILE A 17 3.38 -13.32 35.69
N LEU A 18 3.68 -14.37 34.90
CA LEU A 18 3.34 -14.40 33.48
C LEU A 18 1.83 -14.42 33.23
N LEU A 19 1.05 -15.16 34.04
CA LEU A 19 -0.42 -15.14 34.00
C LEU A 19 -0.98 -13.77 34.38
N TYR A 20 -0.38 -13.12 35.38
CA TYR A 20 -0.78 -11.77 35.80
C TYR A 20 -0.47 -10.73 34.73
N LEU A 21 0.70 -10.81 34.09
CA LEU A 21 1.04 -9.98 32.94
C LEU A 21 0.12 -10.25 31.74
N TYR A 22 -0.23 -11.51 31.48
CA TYR A 22 -1.23 -11.87 30.47
C TYR A 22 -2.59 -11.22 30.76
N PHE A 23 -3.07 -11.31 32.01
CA PHE A 23 -4.32 -10.69 32.43
C PHE A 23 -4.27 -9.15 32.35
N LEU A 24 -3.16 -8.54 32.77
CA LEU A 24 -2.98 -7.09 32.79
C LEU A 24 -2.88 -6.47 31.39
N PHE A 25 -2.49 -7.24 30.36
CA PHE A 25 -2.48 -6.79 28.98
C PHE A 25 -3.73 -7.20 28.19
N ILE A 26 -4.28 -8.39 28.44
CA ILE A 26 -5.41 -8.94 27.67
C ILE A 26 -6.75 -8.37 28.12
N LEU A 27 -7.00 -8.19 29.42
CA LEU A 27 -8.28 -7.61 29.86
C LEU A 27 -8.48 -6.20 29.30
N PRO A 28 -7.49 -5.28 29.39
CA PRO A 28 -7.66 -3.95 28.82
C PRO A 28 -7.83 -3.97 27.30
N THR A 29 -7.16 -4.86 26.58
CA THR A 29 -7.35 -4.99 25.13
C THR A 29 -8.72 -5.55 24.77
N VAL A 30 -9.24 -6.52 25.53
CA VAL A 30 -10.58 -7.10 25.30
C VAL A 30 -11.69 -6.10 25.65
N VAL A 31 -11.55 -5.36 26.75
CA VAL A 31 -12.51 -4.30 27.15
C VAL A 31 -12.47 -3.15 26.15
N PHE A 32 -11.28 -2.70 25.74
CA PHE A 32 -11.12 -1.69 24.69
C PHE A 32 -11.70 -2.16 23.34
N MET A 33 -11.55 -3.46 23.01
CA MET A 33 -12.18 -4.05 21.83
C MET A 33 -13.71 -4.07 21.95
N SER A 34 -14.27 -4.36 23.12
CA SER A 34 -15.74 -4.33 23.34
C SER A 34 -16.30 -2.90 23.25
N GLU A 35 -15.63 -1.92 23.86
CA GLU A 35 -16.03 -0.51 23.80
C GLU A 35 -15.94 0.07 22.38
N THR A 36 -14.93 -0.34 21.61
CA THR A 36 -14.83 0.03 20.20
C THR A 36 -15.93 -0.62 19.37
N LEU A 37 -16.28 -1.89 19.61
CA LEU A 37 -17.36 -2.58 18.93
C LEU A 37 -18.74 -1.96 19.20
N ASP A 38 -19.02 -1.54 20.44
CA ASP A 38 -20.27 -0.84 20.77
C ASP A 38 -20.36 0.55 20.11
N ASN A 39 -19.23 1.22 19.90
CA ASN A 39 -19.14 2.47 19.15
C ASN A 39 -19.36 2.30 17.63
N PHE A 40 -19.27 1.08 17.09
CA PHE A 40 -19.46 0.81 15.66
C PHE A 40 -20.91 0.51 15.26
N ASN A 41 -21.87 0.80 16.14
CA ASN A 41 -23.30 0.49 15.93
C ASN A 41 -24.02 1.47 14.97
N ASN A 42 -23.28 2.32 14.25
CA ASN A 42 -23.80 3.22 13.23
C ASN A 42 -23.35 2.84 11.81
N LYS A 43 -24.24 3.00 10.84
CA LYS A 43 -23.99 2.66 9.42
C LYS A 43 -22.78 3.40 8.85
N ASP A 44 -22.55 4.65 9.26
CA ASP A 44 -21.43 5.45 8.79
C ASP A 44 -20.07 4.95 9.32
N ASP A 45 -20.03 4.42 10.54
CA ASP A 45 -18.79 3.93 11.12
C ASP A 45 -18.39 2.58 10.52
N SER A 46 -19.37 1.71 10.21
CA SER A 46 -19.10 0.48 9.43
C SER A 46 -18.45 0.77 8.07
N VAL A 47 -18.86 1.86 7.41
CA VAL A 47 -18.28 2.28 6.13
C VAL A 47 -16.85 2.80 6.35
N LYS A 48 -16.60 3.62 7.37
CA LYS A 48 -15.25 4.12 7.69
C LYS A 48 -14.29 2.98 8.02
N ILE A 49 -14.69 2.02 8.87
CA ILE A 49 -13.88 0.84 9.20
C ILE A 49 -13.51 0.09 7.93
N LYS A 50 -14.48 -0.18 7.05
CA LYS A 50 -14.22 -0.89 5.78
C LYS A 50 -13.15 -0.18 4.96
N LYS A 51 -13.17 1.16 4.92
CA LYS A 51 -12.16 1.95 4.21
C LYS A 51 -10.78 1.87 4.86
N MET A 52 -10.72 1.92 6.19
CA MET A 52 -9.47 1.75 6.95
C MET A 52 -8.86 0.37 6.74
N VAL A 53 -9.68 -0.69 6.82
CA VAL A 53 -9.25 -2.07 6.59
C VAL A 53 -8.75 -2.26 5.16
N LEU A 54 -9.45 -1.72 4.16
CA LEU A 54 -8.99 -1.77 2.77
C LEU A 54 -7.67 -1.01 2.58
N ALA A 55 -7.52 0.16 3.21
CA ALA A 55 -6.29 0.92 3.12
C ALA A 55 -5.09 0.19 3.75
N ALA A 56 -5.31 -0.44 4.92
CA ALA A 56 -4.32 -1.28 5.56
C ALA A 56 -3.98 -2.52 4.72
N LEU A 57 -4.97 -3.16 4.10
CA LEU A 57 -4.78 -4.30 3.21
C LEU A 57 -3.93 -3.91 1.98
N PHE A 58 -4.22 -2.77 1.35
CA PHE A 58 -3.42 -2.29 0.23
C PHE A 58 -2.00 -1.90 0.66
N ALA A 59 -1.82 -1.30 1.83
CA ALA A 59 -0.49 -1.04 2.39
C ALA A 59 0.30 -2.36 2.57
N ALA A 60 -0.34 -3.41 3.07
CA ALA A 60 0.25 -4.73 3.21
C ALA A 60 0.57 -5.38 1.84
N LEU A 61 -0.32 -5.25 0.86
CA LEU A 61 -0.06 -5.73 -0.51
C LEU A 61 1.12 -5.01 -1.16
N ILE A 62 1.25 -3.69 -0.96
CA ILE A 62 2.40 -2.92 -1.41
C ILE A 62 3.69 -3.48 -0.79
N ALA A 63 3.69 -3.71 0.53
CA ALA A 63 4.84 -4.29 1.24
C ALA A 63 5.20 -5.68 0.71
N VAL A 64 4.22 -6.59 0.54
CA VAL A 64 4.46 -7.92 -0.04
C VAL A 64 4.97 -7.81 -1.48
N GLY A 65 4.42 -6.90 -2.28
CA GLY A 65 4.87 -6.62 -3.64
C GLY A 65 6.30 -6.10 -3.73
N ALA A 66 6.82 -5.47 -2.66
CA ALA A 66 8.20 -5.04 -2.57
C ALA A 66 9.20 -6.22 -2.46
N TYR A 67 8.75 -7.37 -1.94
CA TYR A 67 9.54 -8.59 -1.89
C TYR A 67 9.53 -9.38 -3.19
N ILE A 68 8.46 -9.26 -3.99
CA ILE A 68 8.38 -9.85 -5.33
C ILE A 68 9.19 -8.97 -6.28
N LYS A 69 10.48 -9.29 -6.41
CA LYS A 69 11.44 -8.46 -7.15
C LYS A 69 12.38 -9.26 -8.06
N ILE A 70 12.83 -8.61 -9.12
CA ILE A 70 13.90 -9.09 -10.00
C ILE A 70 15.09 -8.13 -9.81
N PRO A 71 16.23 -8.59 -9.25
CA PRO A 71 17.39 -7.76 -9.02
C PRO A 71 18.15 -7.55 -10.33
N ILE A 72 18.02 -6.35 -10.92
CA ILE A 72 18.70 -5.96 -12.18
C ILE A 72 19.72 -4.83 -11.99
N GLY A 73 20.00 -4.46 -10.73
CA GLY A 73 20.86 -3.33 -10.38
C GLY A 73 20.55 -2.78 -8.98
N PRO A 74 20.97 -1.54 -8.67
CA PRO A 74 20.70 -0.91 -7.37
C PRO A 74 19.21 -0.67 -7.14
N ILE A 75 18.43 -0.54 -8.23
CA ILE A 75 16.98 -0.39 -8.20
C ILE A 75 16.38 -1.69 -8.76
N PRO A 76 15.72 -2.52 -7.93
CA PRO A 76 15.12 -3.76 -8.42
C PRO A 76 13.77 -3.50 -9.09
N ILE A 77 13.42 -4.30 -10.11
CA ILE A 77 12.05 -4.32 -10.63
C ILE A 77 11.18 -5.01 -9.59
N THR A 78 10.11 -4.36 -9.15
CA THR A 78 9.21 -4.89 -8.10
C THR A 78 7.76 -4.94 -8.56
N LEU A 79 6.95 -5.75 -7.88
CA LEU A 79 5.50 -5.72 -7.98
C LEU A 79 4.88 -4.62 -7.09
N GLN A 80 5.70 -3.93 -6.29
CA GLN A 80 5.30 -2.83 -5.43
C GLN A 80 4.58 -1.70 -6.19
N THR A 81 5.12 -1.29 -7.34
CA THR A 81 4.53 -0.22 -8.17
C THR A 81 3.13 -0.57 -8.69
N PHE A 82 2.89 -1.86 -8.96
CA PHE A 82 1.57 -2.37 -9.34
C PHE A 82 0.55 -2.15 -8.22
N PHE A 83 0.86 -2.53 -6.98
CA PHE A 83 -0.07 -2.37 -5.86
C PHE A 83 -0.27 -0.92 -5.46
N VAL A 84 0.74 -0.06 -5.60
CA VAL A 84 0.60 1.40 -5.39
C VAL A 84 -0.44 1.98 -6.36
N LEU A 85 -0.29 1.70 -7.66
CA LEU A 85 -1.20 2.20 -8.68
C LEU A 85 -2.59 1.56 -8.56
N LEU A 86 -2.65 0.27 -8.22
CA LEU A 86 -3.92 -0.42 -7.98
C LEU A 86 -4.66 0.20 -6.78
N ALA A 87 -3.97 0.48 -5.67
CA ALA A 87 -4.56 1.18 -4.52
C ALA A 87 -5.09 2.55 -4.92
N ALA A 88 -4.32 3.32 -5.69
CA ALA A 88 -4.70 4.64 -6.17
C ALA A 88 -5.99 4.60 -6.99
N VAL A 89 -6.04 3.76 -8.04
CA VAL A 89 -7.20 3.73 -8.94
C VAL A 89 -8.42 3.05 -8.32
N THR A 90 -8.25 2.16 -7.34
CA THR A 90 -9.38 1.44 -6.72
C THR A 90 -9.99 2.15 -5.52
N LEU A 91 -9.16 2.74 -4.65
CA LEU A 91 -9.61 3.43 -3.43
C LEU A 91 -9.83 4.93 -3.64
N GLY A 92 -9.43 5.47 -4.79
CA GLY A 92 -9.54 6.88 -5.13
C GLY A 92 -8.51 7.74 -4.40
N ARG A 93 -8.65 9.06 -4.54
CA ARG A 93 -7.64 10.04 -4.09
C ARG A 93 -7.32 9.98 -2.62
N ASN A 94 -8.34 9.85 -1.76
CA ASN A 94 -8.14 9.97 -0.32
C ASN A 94 -7.57 8.66 0.25
N TRP A 95 -8.28 7.55 0.08
CA TRP A 95 -7.93 6.28 0.72
C TRP A 95 -6.79 5.54 0.00
N GLY A 96 -6.61 5.75 -1.30
CA GLY A 96 -5.43 5.28 -2.03
C GLY A 96 -4.16 5.94 -1.50
N THR A 97 -4.17 7.26 -1.35
CA THR A 97 -3.05 8.01 -0.75
C THR A 97 -2.81 7.62 0.70
N VAL A 98 -3.85 7.44 1.52
CA VAL A 98 -3.69 6.95 2.91
C VAL A 98 -2.99 5.59 2.94
N SER A 99 -3.35 4.67 2.04
CA SER A 99 -2.70 3.34 1.96
C SER A 99 -1.19 3.45 1.71
N VAL A 100 -0.82 4.33 0.78
CA VAL A 100 0.59 4.56 0.43
C VAL A 100 1.33 5.28 1.56
N ILE A 101 0.70 6.27 2.20
CA ILE A 101 1.28 6.94 3.37
C ILE A 101 1.54 5.95 4.50
N VAL A 102 0.57 5.09 4.83
CA VAL A 102 0.72 4.05 5.85
C VAL A 102 1.89 3.13 5.52
N TYR A 103 1.97 2.66 4.27
CA TYR A 103 3.10 1.85 3.80
C TYR A 103 4.45 2.55 4.01
N LEU A 104 4.56 3.82 3.61
CA LEU A 104 5.79 4.59 3.75
C LEU A 104 6.16 4.84 5.20
N LEU A 105 5.19 5.19 6.06
CA LEU A 105 5.41 5.40 7.49
C LEU A 105 5.93 4.14 8.17
N VAL A 106 5.34 2.98 7.87
CA VAL A 106 5.80 1.69 8.41
C VAL A 106 7.26 1.44 8.02
N GLY A 107 7.63 1.69 6.77
CA GLY A 107 9.02 1.54 6.32
C GLY A 107 9.97 2.57 6.95
N PHE A 108 9.55 3.82 7.11
CA PHE A 108 10.38 4.86 7.72
C PHE A 108 10.61 4.66 9.22
N ILE A 109 9.66 4.08 9.95
CA ILE A 109 9.81 3.68 11.36
C ILE A 109 10.85 2.57 11.53
N GLY A 110 11.18 1.85 10.46
CA GLY A 110 12.28 0.87 10.45
C GLY A 110 11.87 -0.56 10.13
N PHE A 111 10.58 -0.82 9.85
CA PHE A 111 10.15 -2.14 9.40
C PHE A 111 10.64 -2.41 7.96
N PRO A 112 11.14 -3.62 7.65
CA PRO A 112 11.76 -3.98 6.36
C PRO A 112 10.74 -4.13 5.21
N VAL A 113 9.81 -3.20 5.05
CA VAL A 113 8.72 -3.30 4.05
C VAL A 113 9.09 -2.79 2.67
N PHE A 114 10.21 -2.08 2.52
CA PHE A 114 10.65 -1.58 1.22
C PHE A 114 11.37 -2.66 0.40
N ALA A 115 11.55 -2.38 -0.89
CA ALA A 115 12.06 -3.33 -1.86
C ALA A 115 13.33 -4.03 -1.37
N GLY A 116 13.26 -5.36 -1.25
CA GLY A 116 14.39 -6.17 -0.77
C GLY A 116 14.61 -6.24 0.73
N GLY A 117 13.62 -5.91 1.55
CA GLY A 117 13.76 -5.91 3.01
C GLY A 117 14.43 -4.66 3.55
N ASN A 118 14.47 -3.59 2.75
CA ASN A 118 15.05 -2.32 3.14
C ASN A 118 14.09 -1.55 4.08
N SER A 119 14.62 -0.72 4.99
CA SER A 119 13.83 0.17 5.84
C SER A 119 14.58 1.44 6.27
N GLY A 120 13.83 2.35 6.90
CA GLY A 120 14.34 3.58 7.51
C GLY A 120 14.33 4.78 6.56
N LEU A 121 14.56 5.95 7.15
CA LEU A 121 14.58 7.23 6.43
C LEU A 121 15.77 7.36 5.47
N GLY A 122 16.89 6.67 5.75
CA GLY A 122 18.11 6.73 4.94
C GLY A 122 17.91 6.36 3.47
N ILE A 123 16.91 5.52 3.17
CA ILE A 123 16.59 5.08 1.80
C ILE A 123 16.13 6.24 0.93
N LEU A 124 15.55 7.29 1.51
CA LEU A 124 15.12 8.47 0.77
C LEU A 124 16.28 9.23 0.12
N PHE A 125 17.51 9.01 0.61
CA PHE A 125 18.73 9.61 0.04
C PHE A 125 19.47 8.65 -0.91
N GLY A 126 18.99 7.42 -1.04
CA GLY A 126 19.57 6.41 -1.92
C GLY A 126 18.91 6.36 -3.31
N PRO A 127 19.40 5.48 -4.20
CA PRO A 127 18.94 5.36 -5.59
C PRO A 127 17.43 5.23 -5.78
N SER A 128 16.75 4.57 -4.83
CA SER A 128 15.32 4.27 -4.90
C SER A 128 14.42 5.33 -4.24
N GLY A 129 15.00 6.34 -3.57
CA GLY A 129 14.26 7.35 -2.81
C GLY A 129 13.21 8.06 -3.65
N GLY A 130 13.57 8.45 -4.88
CA GLY A 130 12.70 9.08 -5.86
C GLY A 130 11.44 8.31 -6.22
N TYR A 131 11.55 6.99 -6.25
CA TYR A 131 10.42 6.12 -6.55
C TYR A 131 9.47 6.05 -5.34
N LEU A 132 10.01 6.07 -4.11
CA LEU A 132 9.20 5.98 -2.90
C LEU A 132 8.34 7.23 -2.66
N TYR A 133 8.93 8.42 -2.67
CA TYR A 133 8.14 9.63 -2.41
C TYR A 133 7.21 10.00 -3.58
N SER A 134 7.54 9.60 -4.82
CA SER A 134 6.62 9.76 -5.95
C SER A 134 5.36 8.90 -5.83
N PHE A 135 5.38 7.82 -5.05
CA PHE A 135 4.16 7.04 -4.79
C PHE A 135 3.07 7.87 -4.14
N ILE A 136 3.39 8.83 -3.26
CA ILE A 136 2.37 9.70 -2.64
C ILE A 136 1.72 10.58 -3.71
N ILE A 137 2.56 11.20 -4.55
CA ILE A 137 2.14 12.10 -5.64
C ILE A 137 1.22 11.34 -6.60
N VAL A 138 1.65 10.15 -7.01
CA VAL A 138 0.92 9.33 -7.97
C VAL A 138 -0.34 8.71 -7.36
N ALA A 139 -0.31 8.31 -6.08
CA ALA A 139 -1.51 7.83 -5.41
C ALA A 139 -2.61 8.90 -5.37
N PHE A 140 -2.23 10.14 -5.08
CA PHE A 140 -3.16 11.26 -5.08
C PHE A 140 -3.65 11.59 -6.49
N LEU A 141 -2.74 11.73 -7.45
CA LEU A 141 -3.09 12.15 -8.81
C LEU A 141 -3.89 11.07 -9.54
N CYS A 142 -3.41 9.83 -9.60
CA CYS A 142 -4.13 8.72 -10.25
C CYS A 142 -5.45 8.41 -9.54
N GLY A 143 -5.49 8.51 -8.21
CA GLY A 143 -6.73 8.38 -7.44
C GLY A 143 -7.73 9.48 -7.76
N TRP A 144 -7.27 10.72 -7.92
CA TRP A 144 -8.10 11.85 -8.34
C TRP A 144 -8.68 11.66 -9.74
N LEU A 145 -7.85 11.24 -10.71
CA LEU A 145 -8.32 10.92 -12.06
C LEU A 145 -9.35 9.79 -12.00
N SER A 146 -9.06 8.72 -11.26
CA SER A 146 -9.99 7.60 -11.08
C SER A 146 -11.34 8.08 -10.52
N ASP A 147 -11.32 8.94 -9.50
CA ASP A 147 -12.56 9.51 -8.93
C ASP A 147 -13.37 10.29 -9.97
N ILE A 148 -12.73 11.07 -10.84
CA ILE A 148 -13.42 11.82 -11.92
C ILE A 148 -14.09 10.87 -12.90
N PHE A 149 -13.35 9.88 -13.42
CA PHE A 149 -13.87 8.97 -14.44
C PHE A 149 -14.88 7.98 -13.86
N TRP A 150 -14.68 7.53 -12.62
CA TRP A 150 -15.55 6.55 -11.97
C TRP A 150 -16.82 7.15 -11.34
N LYS A 151 -16.79 8.39 -10.81
CA LYS A 151 -18.03 9.07 -10.38
C LYS A 151 -18.99 9.28 -11.54
N LYS A 152 -18.47 9.57 -12.74
CA LYS A 152 -19.24 9.61 -14.00
C LYS A 152 -19.79 8.24 -14.38
N ALA A 153 -19.14 7.14 -13.97
CA ALA A 153 -19.63 5.79 -14.17
C ALA A 153 -20.83 5.44 -13.26
N ARG A 154 -20.78 5.85 -11.97
CA ARG A 154 -21.86 5.67 -10.98
C ARG A 154 -23.10 6.52 -11.24
N SER A 155 -22.95 7.77 -11.67
CA SER A 155 -24.08 8.70 -11.86
C SER A 155 -25.02 8.34 -13.02
N LYS A 156 -24.58 7.51 -13.97
CA LYS A 156 -25.38 7.11 -15.15
C LYS A 156 -25.95 5.68 -15.07
N SER A 157 -25.80 5.02 -13.92
CA SER A 157 -26.10 3.60 -13.76
C SER A 157 -27.49 3.36 -13.16
N ALA A 158 -28.53 3.66 -13.95
CA ALA A 158 -29.83 2.99 -13.82
C ALA A 158 -30.23 2.20 -15.09
N GLU A 159 -29.67 2.48 -16.28
CA GLU A 159 -30.31 1.95 -17.51
C GLU A 159 -29.41 1.20 -18.50
N ASN A 160 -28.08 1.30 -18.47
CA ASN A 160 -27.24 0.66 -19.51
C ASN A 160 -25.92 0.07 -18.97
N ILE A 161 -26.02 -1.05 -18.25
CA ILE A 161 -24.90 -1.71 -17.53
C ILE A 161 -24.10 -2.69 -18.42
N SER A 162 -24.60 -3.12 -19.58
CA SER A 162 -23.99 -4.24 -20.32
C SER A 162 -22.85 -3.87 -21.29
N LYS A 163 -22.76 -2.63 -21.80
CA LYS A 163 -21.73 -2.25 -22.82
C LYS A 163 -20.59 -1.36 -22.32
N LYS A 164 -20.55 -1.01 -21.03
CA LYS A 164 -19.61 -0.02 -20.48
C LYS A 164 -18.25 -0.61 -20.02
N SER A 165 -18.12 -1.94 -19.97
CA SER A 165 -17.00 -2.60 -19.31
C SER A 165 -15.64 -2.42 -19.99
N ALA A 166 -15.58 -2.29 -21.32
CA ALA A 166 -14.31 -2.14 -22.03
C ALA A 166 -13.71 -0.73 -21.89
N ASN A 167 -14.56 0.30 -21.88
CA ASN A 167 -14.11 1.69 -21.78
C ASN A 167 -13.51 2.01 -20.41
N ASP A 168 -14.10 1.47 -19.34
CA ASP A 168 -13.59 1.64 -17.98
C ASP A 168 -12.17 1.02 -17.84
N SER A 169 -11.94 -0.16 -18.44
CA SER A 169 -10.62 -0.81 -18.41
C SER A 169 -9.55 -0.01 -19.15
N ILE A 170 -9.89 0.57 -20.31
CA ILE A 170 -8.97 1.40 -21.10
C ILE A 170 -8.60 2.67 -20.34
N ILE A 171 -9.58 3.32 -19.69
CA ILE A 171 -9.34 4.50 -18.87
C ILE A 171 -8.41 4.17 -17.70
N MET A 172 -8.68 3.07 -16.97
CA MET A 172 -7.85 2.66 -15.84
C MET A 172 -6.43 2.26 -16.26
N PHE A 173 -6.28 1.60 -17.42
CA PHE A 173 -4.98 1.36 -18.04
C PHE A 173 -4.23 2.67 -18.31
N GLY A 174 -4.88 3.65 -18.95
CA GLY A 174 -4.27 4.94 -19.25
C GLY A 174 -3.82 5.69 -17.99
N ILE A 175 -4.65 5.69 -16.94
CA ILE A 175 -4.28 6.30 -15.64
C ILE A 175 -3.08 5.58 -15.02
N ALA A 176 -3.03 4.25 -15.09
CA ALA A 176 -1.91 3.47 -14.58
C ALA A 176 -0.61 3.75 -15.35
N VAL A 177 -0.67 3.84 -16.68
CA VAL A 177 0.47 4.20 -17.53
C VAL A 177 1.01 5.59 -17.17
N LEU A 178 0.13 6.58 -17.02
CA LEU A 178 0.51 7.92 -16.59
C LEU A 178 1.19 7.91 -15.22
N GLY A 179 0.65 7.16 -14.27
CA GLY A 179 1.24 6.99 -12.95
C GLY A 179 2.62 6.34 -13.00
N SER A 180 2.81 5.29 -13.80
CA SER A 180 4.11 4.65 -14.01
C SER A 180 5.13 5.61 -14.60
N ILE A 181 4.75 6.42 -15.60
CA ILE A 181 5.65 7.42 -16.20
C ILE A 181 6.10 8.45 -15.15
N ILE A 182 5.19 8.91 -14.29
CA ILE A 182 5.54 9.87 -13.22
C ILE A 182 6.48 9.22 -12.19
N ILE A 183 6.18 7.99 -11.75
CA ILE A 183 7.04 7.23 -10.82
C ILE A 183 8.45 7.09 -11.40
N LEU A 184 8.55 6.60 -12.63
CA LEU A 184 9.84 6.36 -13.28
C LEU A 184 10.57 7.67 -13.58
N GLY A 185 9.87 8.73 -13.99
CA GLY A 185 10.47 10.04 -14.26
C GLY A 185 11.07 10.67 -13.00
N VAL A 186 10.28 10.78 -11.93
CA VAL A 186 10.73 11.34 -10.64
C VAL A 186 11.82 10.46 -10.02
N GLY A 187 11.65 9.14 -10.08
CA GLY A 187 12.63 8.15 -9.63
C GLY A 187 13.97 8.27 -10.34
N THR A 188 13.95 8.37 -11.67
CA THR A 188 15.16 8.49 -12.50
C THR A 188 15.91 9.79 -12.23
N VAL A 189 15.20 10.91 -12.11
CA VAL A 189 15.82 12.21 -11.80
C VAL A 189 16.50 12.14 -10.43
N HIS A 190 15.83 11.58 -9.42
CA HIS A 190 16.43 11.38 -8.10
C HIS A 190 17.64 10.44 -8.15
N PHE A 191 17.55 9.35 -8.91
CA PHE A 191 18.65 8.39 -9.04
C PHE A 191 19.89 9.04 -9.66
N ALA A 192 19.71 9.92 -10.65
CA ALA A 192 20.81 10.70 -11.22
C ALA A 192 21.50 11.57 -10.16
N PHE A 193 20.73 12.26 -9.33
CA PHE A 193 21.26 13.12 -8.26
C PHE A 193 21.93 12.33 -7.13
N SER A 194 21.24 11.33 -6.57
CA SER A 194 21.75 10.51 -5.45
C SER A 194 22.97 9.68 -5.85
N GLY A 195 23.02 9.18 -7.09
CA GLY A 195 24.14 8.42 -7.62
C GLY A 195 25.27 9.26 -8.20
N SER A 196 25.08 10.57 -8.36
CA SER A 196 26.02 11.46 -9.10
C SER A 196 26.36 10.94 -10.50
N ILE A 197 25.38 10.36 -11.19
CA ILE A 197 25.54 9.78 -12.52
C ILE A 197 24.87 10.66 -13.59
N PRO A 198 25.37 10.67 -14.85
CA PRO A 198 24.74 11.43 -15.92
C PRO A 198 23.27 11.03 -16.15
N ILE A 199 22.40 12.01 -16.41
CA ILE A 199 20.95 11.77 -16.57
C ILE A 199 20.63 10.72 -17.65
N GLY A 200 21.42 10.65 -18.73
CA GLY A 200 21.26 9.63 -19.77
C GLY A 200 21.51 8.22 -19.24
N THR A 201 22.52 8.05 -18.39
CA THR A 201 22.80 6.75 -17.76
C THR A 201 21.73 6.39 -16.74
N ALA A 202 21.24 7.36 -15.96
CA ALA A 202 20.12 7.16 -15.05
C ALA A 202 18.84 6.78 -15.81
N PHE A 203 18.57 7.38 -16.97
CA PHE A 203 17.41 7.02 -17.78
C PHE A 203 17.51 5.59 -18.33
N LEU A 204 18.66 5.22 -18.90
CA LEU A 204 18.88 3.88 -19.44
C LEU A 204 18.86 2.77 -18.38
N SER A 205 19.19 3.09 -17.13
CA SER A 205 19.24 2.10 -16.03
C SER A 205 18.08 2.20 -15.03
N GLY A 206 17.41 3.35 -14.94
CA GLY A 206 16.37 3.70 -13.97
C GLY A 206 14.96 3.86 -14.55
N PHE A 207 14.84 4.03 -15.87
CA PHE A 207 13.54 4.18 -16.56
C PHE A 207 13.29 3.01 -17.52
N VAL A 208 14.16 2.88 -18.52
CA VAL A 208 13.99 1.95 -19.65
C VAL A 208 13.72 0.51 -19.23
N PRO A 209 14.50 -0.12 -18.32
CA PRO A 209 14.29 -1.53 -17.98
C PRO A 209 12.99 -1.79 -17.21
N PHE A 210 12.45 -0.77 -16.54
CA PHE A 210 11.21 -0.88 -15.76
C PHE A 210 9.98 -0.66 -16.62
N PHE A 211 10.09 0.14 -17.68
CA PHE A 211 8.96 0.60 -18.48
C PHE A 211 8.15 -0.55 -19.09
N ALA A 212 8.82 -1.56 -19.66
CA ALA A 212 8.14 -2.73 -20.23
C ALA A 212 7.34 -3.51 -19.18
N GLY A 213 7.93 -3.74 -18.01
CA GLY A 213 7.25 -4.39 -16.88
C GLY A 213 6.07 -3.56 -16.37
N ASP A 214 6.21 -2.24 -16.34
CA ASP A 214 5.15 -1.33 -15.91
C ASP A 214 3.99 -1.25 -16.91
N MET A 215 4.23 -1.48 -18.21
CA MET A 215 3.14 -1.62 -19.20
C MET A 215 2.31 -2.88 -18.93
N ILE A 216 2.97 -4.01 -18.66
CA ILE A 216 2.29 -5.26 -18.31
C ILE A 216 1.46 -5.08 -17.03
N LYS A 217 2.05 -4.45 -15.99
CA LYS A 217 1.35 -4.11 -14.74
C LYS A 217 0.16 -3.20 -14.99
N SER A 218 0.31 -2.19 -15.85
CA SER A 218 -0.75 -1.25 -16.18
C SER A 218 -1.92 -1.94 -16.89
N ILE A 219 -1.65 -2.88 -17.80
CA ILE A 219 -2.68 -3.70 -18.45
C ILE A 219 -3.45 -4.49 -17.39
N ALA A 220 -2.72 -5.15 -16.48
CA ALA A 220 -3.34 -5.90 -15.38
C ALA A 220 -4.21 -4.99 -14.49
N ILE A 221 -3.77 -3.77 -14.18
CA ILE A 221 -4.57 -2.78 -13.43
C ILE A 221 -5.83 -2.41 -14.21
N GLY A 222 -5.72 -2.15 -15.52
CA GLY A 222 -6.87 -1.84 -16.38
C GLY A 222 -7.93 -2.94 -16.37
N VAL A 223 -7.51 -4.20 -16.38
CA VAL A 223 -8.43 -5.36 -16.38
C VAL A 223 -9.03 -5.62 -14.99
N VAL A 224 -8.22 -5.56 -13.94
CA VAL A 224 -8.60 -6.00 -12.59
C VAL A 224 -9.35 -4.91 -11.82
N SER A 225 -8.94 -3.65 -11.93
CA SER A 225 -9.48 -2.56 -11.11
C SER A 225 -11.00 -2.36 -11.27
N PRO A 226 -11.62 -2.41 -12.48
CA PRO A 226 -13.07 -2.24 -12.58
C PRO A 226 -13.86 -3.34 -11.85
N SER A 227 -13.32 -4.57 -11.83
CA SER A 227 -13.92 -5.70 -11.14
C SER A 227 -13.86 -5.54 -9.62
N ILE A 228 -12.72 -5.07 -9.09
CA ILE A 228 -12.56 -4.75 -7.67
C ILE A 228 -13.54 -3.64 -7.28
N ILE A 229 -13.59 -2.56 -8.06
CA ILE A 229 -14.42 -1.40 -7.73
C ILE A 229 -15.92 -1.75 -7.74
N LYS A 230 -16.38 -2.60 -8.65
CA LYS A 230 -17.76 -3.09 -8.66
C LYS A 230 -18.09 -3.93 -7.41
N LYS A 231 -17.21 -4.87 -7.04
CA LYS A 231 -17.44 -5.81 -5.92
C LYS A 231 -17.39 -5.13 -4.55
N VAL A 232 -16.46 -4.21 -4.35
CA VAL A 232 -16.28 -3.54 -3.07
C VAL A 232 -17.39 -2.50 -2.80
N ASN A 233 -18.26 -2.24 -3.80
CA ASN A 233 -19.44 -1.37 -3.72
C ASN A 233 -19.10 -0.03 -3.05
N PHE A 234 -18.15 0.69 -3.66
CA PHE A 234 -17.66 2.02 -3.26
C PHE A 234 -18.75 3.12 -3.33
N LYS A 235 -20.07 2.80 -3.32
CA LYS A 235 -21.19 3.75 -3.46
C LYS A 235 -21.12 4.96 -2.51
N ASN A 236 -20.38 4.85 -1.41
CA ASN A 236 -20.16 5.92 -0.42
C ASN A 236 -18.74 6.54 -0.45
N PHE A 237 -18.03 6.45 -1.58
CA PHE A 237 -16.79 7.19 -1.86
C PHE A 237 -17.06 8.42 -2.70
#